data_AF-A0A7Y5AET2-F1
#
_entry.id   AF-A0A7Y5AET2-F1
#
_cell.length_a   1.000
_cell.length_b   1.000
_cell.length_c   1.000
_cell.angle_alpha   90.00
_cell.angle_beta   90.00
_cell.angle_gamma   90.00
#
_symmetry.space_group_name_H-M   'P 1'
#
loop_
_entity.id
_entity.type
_entity.pdbx_description
1 polymer ?
#
loop_
_entity_poly.entity_id
_entity_poly.type
_entity_poly.pdbx_seq_one_letter_code
_entity_poly.pdbx_strand_id
1 'polypeptide(L)' 'MLPYPQIDPVAVALGPLKIHWYGLMYLIGIGGAWLLASRRLNRFDPTWSREKLSDLVFWLSMGVIVGGRL' A
#
# COMPACT_ATOMS: atom_id res chain seq x y z
N MET A 1 -10.73 -33.02 3.69
CA MET A 1 -9.93 -31.96 4.33
C MET A 1 -9.12 -31.31 3.23
N LEU A 2 -9.35 -30.04 2.90
CA LEU A 2 -8.57 -29.35 1.85
C LEU A 2 -7.17 -29.06 2.41
N PRO A 3 -6.09 -29.62 1.84
CA PRO A 3 -4.74 -29.31 2.30
C PRO A 3 -4.44 -27.83 2.08
N TYR A 4 -3.77 -27.20 3.04
CA TYR A 4 -3.37 -25.80 2.91
C TYR A 4 -2.39 -25.67 1.75
N PRO A 5 -2.62 -24.76 0.78
CA PRO A 5 -1.73 -24.60 -0.35
C PRO A 5 -0.37 -24.04 0.12
N GLN A 6 0.70 -24.75 -0.24
CA GLN A 6 2.08 -24.34 0.02
C GLN A 6 2.47 -23.27 -1.01
N ILE A 7 2.06 -22.02 -0.78
CA ILE A 7 2.43 -20.87 -1.60
C ILE A 7 3.75 -20.32 -1.06
N ASP A 8 4.76 -20.19 -1.92
CA ASP A 8 6.02 -19.54 -1.55
C ASP A 8 5.73 -18.08 -1.16
N PRO A 9 6.08 -17.64 0.07
CA PRO A 9 5.83 -16.28 0.52
C PRO A 9 6.65 -15.23 -0.25
N VAL A 10 7.70 -15.64 -0.98
CA VAL A 10 8.54 -14.76 -1.79
C VAL A 10 7.94 -14.60 -3.18
N ALA A 11 7.54 -13.37 -3.50
CA ALA A 11 7.03 -13.03 -4.83
C ALA A 11 8.18 -12.85 -5.83
N VAL A 12 9.24 -12.13 -5.44
CA VAL A 12 10.40 -11.85 -6.28
C VAL A 12 11.66 -11.86 -5.40
N ALA A 13 12.70 -12.57 -5.84
CA ALA A 13 14.01 -12.57 -5.19
C ALA A 13 15.03 -11.86 -6.10
N LEU A 14 15.49 -10.68 -5.67
CA LEU A 14 16.59 -9.95 -6.29
C LEU A 14 17.84 -10.12 -5.41
N GLY A 15 18.52 -11.26 -5.56
CA GLY A 15 19.71 -11.60 -4.76
C GLY A 15 19.41 -11.61 -3.25
N PRO A 16 20.01 -10.71 -2.44
CA PRO A 16 19.74 -10.62 -1.00
C PRO A 16 18.37 -10.01 -0.66
N LEU A 17 17.71 -9.34 -1.62
CA LEU A 17 16.43 -8.68 -1.40
C LEU A 17 15.26 -9.62 -1.77
N LYS A 18 14.54 -10.09 -0.75
CA LYS A 18 13.33 -10.92 -0.93
C LYS A 18 12.08 -10.06 -0.78
N ILE A 19 11.38 -9.85 -1.89
CA ILE A 19 10.08 -9.18 -1.92
C ILE A 19 9.03 -10.24 -1.64
N HIS A 20 8.26 -10.05 -0.57
CA HIS A 20 7.22 -10.98 -0.16
C HIS A 20 5.85 -10.52 -0.64
N TRP A 21 4.93 -11.47 -0.83
CA TRP A 21 3.55 -11.18 -1.27
C TRP A 21 2.82 -10.22 -0.35
N TYR A 22 3.03 -10.29 0.97
CA TYR A 22 2.39 -9.37 1.90
C TYR A 22 2.82 -7.91 1.64
N GLY A 23 4.10 -7.68 1.35
CA GLY A 23 4.63 -6.34 1.04
C GLY A 23 4.05 -5.81 -0.27
N LEU A 24 3.91 -6.69 -1.26
CA LEU A 24 3.26 -6.35 -2.52
C LEU A 24 1.79 -5.97 -2.32
N MET A 25 1.07 -6.71 -1.47
CA MET A 25 -0.33 -6.38 -1.12
C MET A 25 -0.46 -5.03 -0.43
N TYR A 26 0.48 -4.67 0.47
CA TYR A 26 0.51 -3.32 1.07
C TYR A 26 0.71 -2.24 0.01
N LEU A 27 1.66 -2.43 -0.93
CA LEU A 27 1.90 -1.48 -2.02
C LEU A 27 0.66 -1.31 -2.91
N ILE A 28 0.00 -2.41 -3.27
CA ILE A 28 -1.22 -2.37 -4.08
C ILE A 28 -2.37 -1.71 -3.31
N GLY A 29 -2.52 -1.98 -2.02
CA GLY A 29 -3.56 -1.38 -1.18
C GLY A 29 -3.39 0.13 -1.02
N ILE A 30 -2.20 0.56 -0.62
CA ILE A 30 -1.87 1.98 -0.42
C ILE A 30 -1.90 2.73 -1.76
N GLY A 31 -1.25 2.17 -2.79
CA GLY A 31 -1.24 2.76 -4.14
C GLY A 31 -2.64 2.82 -4.75
N GLY A 32 -3.44 1.78 -4.59
CA GLY A 32 -4.83 1.73 -5.04
C GLY A 32 -5.72 2.76 -4.34
N ALA A 33 -5.57 2.90 -3.01
CA ALA A 33 -6.28 3.91 -2.23
C ALA A 33 -5.92 5.34 -2.67
N TRP A 34 -4.63 5.62 -2.85
CA TRP A 34 -4.15 6.91 -3.37
C TRP A 34 -4.71 7.20 -4.77
N LEU A 35 -4.68 6.21 -5.65
CA LEU A 35 -5.12 6.37 -7.04
C LEU A 35 -6.63 6.62 -7.12
N LEU A 36 -7.42 5.88 -6.34
CA LEU A 36 -8.87 6.06 -6.24
C LEU A 36 -9.21 7.43 -5.63
N ALA A 37 -8.55 7.82 -4.55
CA ALA A 37 -8.75 9.11 -3.91
C ALA A 37 -8.33 10.27 -4.83
N SER A 38 -7.24 10.14 -5.57
CA SER A 38 -6.76 11.15 -6.53
C SER A 38 -7.72 11.31 -7.71
N ARG A 39 -8.33 10.21 -8.18
CA ARG A 39 -9.40 10.27 -9.19
C ARG A 39 -10.68 10.90 -8.66
N ARG A 40 -11.02 10.66 -7.38
CA ARG A 40 -12.24 11.18 -6.75
C ARG A 40 -12.11 12.62 -6.25
N LEU A 41 -10.87 13.09 -6.05
CA LEU A 41 -10.53 14.43 -5.58
C LEU A 41 -11.27 15.53 -6.33
N ASN A 42 -11.21 15.48 -7.67
CA ASN A 42 -11.84 16.45 -8.57
C ASN A 42 -13.38 16.50 -8.46
N ARG A 43 -14.02 15.46 -7.91
CA ARG A 43 -15.47 15.40 -7.70
C ARG A 43 -15.89 15.76 -6.28
N PHE A 44 -14.98 15.75 -5.31
CA PHE A 44 -15.32 15.85 -3.90
C PHE A 44 -15.11 17.27 -3.38
N ASP A 45 -13.95 17.89 -3.66
CA ASP A 45 -13.67 19.24 -3.18
C ASP A 45 -12.59 19.93 -4.04
N PRO A 46 -12.87 21.10 -4.65
CA PRO A 46 -11.89 21.83 -5.45
C PRO A 46 -10.74 22.42 -4.64
N THR A 47 -10.81 22.47 -3.29
CA THR A 47 -9.70 22.96 -2.45
C THR A 47 -8.61 21.93 -2.18
N TRP A 48 -8.84 20.65 -2.47
CA TRP A 48 -7.86 19.61 -2.26
C TRP A 48 -6.91 19.48 -3.47
N SER A 49 -5.62 19.73 -3.25
CA SER A 49 -4.57 19.41 -4.22
C SER A 49 -4.18 17.93 -4.14
N ARG A 50 -3.74 17.36 -5.27
CA ARG A 50 -3.17 16.01 -5.32
C ARG A 50 -1.97 15.84 -4.39
N GLU A 51 -1.21 16.90 -4.15
CA GLU A 51 -0.08 16.89 -3.21
C GLU A 51 -0.56 16.66 -1.78
N LYS A 52 -1.56 17.40 -1.30
CA LYS A 52 -2.13 17.22 0.05
C LYS A 52 -2.66 15.81 0.28
N LEU A 53 -3.31 15.23 -0.74
CA LEU A 53 -3.75 13.85 -0.68
C LEU A 53 -2.57 12.88 -0.61
N SER A 54 -1.51 13.13 -1.38
CA SER A 54 -0.30 12.30 -1.39
C SER A 54 0.41 12.36 -0.04
N ASP A 55 0.54 13.56 0.54
CA ASP A 55 1.09 13.76 1.89
C ASP A 55 0.27 13.03 2.94
N LEU A 56 -1.07 13.11 2.89
CA LEU A 56 -1.94 12.39 3.82
C LEU A 56 -1.74 10.87 3.72
N VAL A 57 -1.73 10.33 2.49
CA VAL A 57 -1.51 8.89 2.28
C VAL A 57 -0.11 8.47 2.75
N PHE A 58 0.90 9.32 2.54
CA PHE A 58 2.26 9.07 3.01
C PHE A 58 2.33 9.02 4.54
N TRP A 59 1.75 10.00 5.24
CA TRP A 59 1.69 10.02 6.71
C TRP A 59 0.90 8.86 7.28
N LEU A 60 -0.21 8.47 6.65
CA LEU A 60 -0.97 7.27 7.03
C LEU A 60 -0.13 6.00 6.86
N SER A 61 0.57 5.87 5.73
CA SER A 61 1.45 4.72 5.46
C SER A 61 2.59 4.65 6.47
N MET A 62 3.20 5.79 6.79
CA MET A 62 4.22 5.88 7.83
C MET A 62 3.66 5.51 9.21
N GLY A 63 2.45 5.96 9.54
CA GLY A 63 1.76 5.59 10.78
C GLY A 63 1.50 4.09 10.90
N VAL A 64 1.14 3.41 9.81
CA VAL A 64 1.00 1.94 9.79
C VAL A 64 2.34 1.25 10.02
N ILE A 65 3.42 1.74 9.39
CA ILE A 65 4.76 1.14 9.53
C ILE A 65 5.28 1.31 10.96
N VAL A 66 5.16 2.52 11.52
CA VAL A 66 5.62 2.85 12.88
C VAL A 66 4.73 2.16 13.92
N GLY A 67 3.40 2.20 13.75
CA GLY A 67 2.45 1.57 14.65
C GLY A 67 2.52 0.04 14.67
N GLY A 68 2.94 -0.58 13.57
CA GLY A 68 3.25 -2.02 13.56
C GLY A 68 4.59 -2.38 14.20
N ARG A 69 5.40 -1.39 14.61
CA ARG A 69 6.73 -1.56 15.21
C ARG A 69 6.83 -1.14 16.68
N LEU A 70 5.85 -0.37 17.18
CA LEU A 70 5.68 -0.05 18.60
C LEU A 70 4.92 -1.18 19.31
#